data_AF-A0A073JPN8-F1
#
_entry.id   AF-A0A073JPN8-F1
#
_cell.length_a   1.000
_cell.length_b   1.000
_cell.length_c   1.000
_cell.angle_alpha   90.00
_cell.angle_beta   90.00
_cell.angle_gamma   90.00
#
_symmetry.space_group_name_H-M   'P 1'
#
loop_
_entity.id
_entity.type
_entity.pdbx_description
1 polymer ?
#
loop_
_entity_poly.entity_id
_entity_poly.type
_entity_poly.pdbx_seq_one_letter_code
_entity_poly.pdbx_strand_id
1 'polypeptide(L)'
;MKNLKKITIITFFMFSIMSPSMTFAEKEYKNIQFKDVYNLQKNYNLDGKGISIAILDTGIDLNNKDLKVKKGVTFIKETEEYQDLNGHGTYITSIVASQKSGIAPKANIYAVKVLDR
;
A
#
# COMPACT_ATOMS: atom_id res chain seq x y z
N MET A 1 -28.93 -5.05 8.77
CA MET A 1 -27.62 -4.36 8.80
C MET A 1 -26.78 -4.83 7.61
N LYS A 2 -26.39 -3.91 6.72
CA LYS A 2 -25.56 -4.24 5.53
C LYS A 2 -24.16 -4.64 5.99
N ASN A 3 -23.66 -5.77 5.48
CA ASN A 3 -22.30 -6.27 5.68
C ASN A 3 -21.27 -5.21 5.22
N LEU A 4 -20.80 -4.38 6.16
CA LEU A 4 -19.59 -3.59 5.98
C LEU A 4 -18.42 -4.58 5.91
N LYS A 5 -18.00 -4.92 4.68
CA LYS A 5 -16.72 -5.57 4.46
C LYS A 5 -15.66 -4.69 5.13
N LYS A 6 -14.84 -5.26 6.02
CA LYS A 6 -13.76 -4.54 6.72
C LYS A 6 -12.88 -3.84 5.67
N ILE A 7 -13.01 -2.52 5.57
CA ILE A 7 -12.13 -1.67 4.77
C ILE A 7 -11.06 -1.19 5.75
N THR A 8 -9.81 -1.59 5.50
CA THR A 8 -8.66 -1.07 6.23
C THR A 8 -8.06 0.06 5.40
N ILE A 9 -8.00 1.25 5.98
CA ILE A 9 -7.37 2.42 5.36
C ILE A 9 -5.93 2.48 5.86
N ILE A 10 -4.96 2.44 4.94
CA ILE A 10 -3.55 2.62 5.26
C ILE A 10 -3.11 3.93 4.60
N THR A 11 -2.84 4.94 5.41
CA THR A 11 -2.25 6.21 4.97
C THR A 11 -0.79 6.24 5.38
N PHE A 12 0.13 6.31 4.41
CA PHE A 12 1.57 6.43 4.66
C PHE A 12 2.02 7.83 4.24
N PHE A 13 2.12 8.74 5.21
CA PHE A 13 2.65 10.09 4.97
C PHE A 13 4.19 10.04 5.10
N MET A 14 4.90 9.80 4.00
CA MET A 14 6.35 10.01 3.96
C MET A 14 6.61 11.49 3.67
N PHE A 15 6.54 12.32 4.71
CA PHE A 15 7.01 13.69 4.61
C PHE A 15 8.54 13.62 4.50
N SER A 16 9.11 14.09 3.39
CA SER A 16 10.56 14.13 3.17
C SER A 16 11.23 15.18 4.06
N ILE A 17 11.31 14.91 5.35
CA ILE A 17 12.37 15.47 6.20
C ILE A 17 13.15 14.28 6.72
N MET A 18 14.35 14.14 6.20
CA MET A 18 15.42 13.49 6.93
C MET A 18 15.59 14.28 8.23
N SER A 19 14.93 13.83 9.28
CA SER A 19 15.02 14.35 10.64
C SER A 19 15.34 13.19 11.58
N PRO A 20 16.10 13.41 12.66
CA PRO A 20 16.72 12.35 13.48
C PRO A 20 15.73 11.45 14.24
N SER A 21 14.42 11.62 14.04
CA SER A 21 13.36 10.77 14.57
C SER A 21 13.39 9.32 14.06
N MET A 22 14.14 9.03 12.98
CA MET A 22 14.41 7.65 12.53
C MET A 22 15.27 6.85 13.54
N THR A 23 15.77 7.47 14.60
CA THR A 23 16.51 6.79 15.68
C THR A 23 15.58 6.06 16.68
N PHE A 24 14.33 6.51 16.85
CA PHE A 24 13.38 5.90 17.80
C PHE A 24 12.68 4.65 17.22
N ALA A 25 12.35 4.67 15.93
CA ALA A 25 11.80 3.51 15.23
C ALA A 25 12.85 2.40 15.02
N GLU A 26 14.11 2.71 14.73
CA GLU A 26 15.13 1.67 14.58
C GLU A 26 15.42 0.90 15.89
N LYS A 27 15.22 1.52 17.06
CA LYS A 27 15.61 0.91 18.34
C LYS A 27 14.66 -0.22 18.79
N GLU A 28 13.39 -0.19 18.38
CA GLU A 28 12.40 -1.23 18.69
C GLU A 28 12.21 -2.25 17.55
N TYR A 29 12.49 -1.89 16.29
CA TYR A 29 12.27 -2.76 15.13
C TYR A 29 13.48 -3.62 14.75
N LYS A 30 14.58 -3.56 15.51
CA LYS A 30 15.86 -4.20 15.20
C LYS A 30 15.84 -5.74 15.05
N ASN A 31 14.74 -6.40 15.43
CA ASN A 31 14.68 -7.86 15.49
C ASN A 31 13.62 -8.53 14.60
N ILE A 32 12.77 -7.77 13.90
CA ILE A 32 11.84 -8.37 12.93
C ILE A 32 12.47 -8.20 11.56
N GLN A 33 13.03 -9.29 11.02
CA GLN A 33 13.50 -9.28 9.65
C GLN A 33 12.31 -9.44 8.70
N PHE A 34 12.42 -8.89 7.48
CA PHE A 34 11.40 -9.09 6.44
C PHE A 34 11.10 -10.58 6.19
N LYS A 35 12.10 -11.44 6.41
CA LYS A 35 11.99 -12.89 6.36
C LYS A 35 10.97 -13.44 7.37
N ASP A 36 10.87 -12.86 8.56
CA ASP A 36 9.93 -13.29 9.60
C ASP A 36 8.50 -12.97 9.20
N VAL A 37 8.27 -11.78 8.63
CA VAL A 37 6.96 -11.39 8.08
C VAL A 37 6.56 -12.33 6.94
N TYR A 38 7.48 -12.64 6.02
CA TYR A 38 7.22 -13.59 4.94
C TYR A 38 6.91 -15.00 5.45
N ASN A 39 7.63 -15.47 6.46
CA ASN A 39 7.37 -16.77 7.08
C ASN A 39 6.01 -16.81 7.77
N LEU A 40 5.63 -15.76 8.51
CA LEU A 40 4.30 -15.66 9.13
C LEU A 40 3.20 -15.65 8.07
N GLN A 41 3.36 -14.84 7.02
CA GLN A 41 2.45 -14.78 5.89
C GLN A 41 2.22 -16.17 5.29
N LYS A 42 3.31 -16.90 5.03
CA LYS A 42 3.27 -18.23 4.42
C LYS A 42 2.69 -19.29 5.35
N ASN A 43 3.15 -19.35 6.61
CA ASN A 43 2.78 -20.40 7.56
C ASN A 43 1.32 -20.31 7.99
N TYR A 44 0.76 -19.10 8.09
CA TYR A 44 -0.62 -18.85 8.49
C TYR A 44 -1.53 -18.47 7.32
N ASN A 45 -1.03 -18.51 6.09
CA ASN A 45 -1.76 -18.15 4.87
C ASN A 45 -2.41 -16.74 4.96
N LEU A 46 -1.66 -15.78 5.51
CA LEU A 46 -2.09 -14.40 5.73
C LEU A 46 -1.79 -13.52 4.51
N ASP A 47 -2.36 -13.86 3.36
CA ASP A 47 -2.08 -13.21 2.07
C ASP A 47 -3.01 -12.00 1.75
N GLY A 48 -3.87 -11.62 2.69
CA GLY A 48 -4.83 -10.52 2.54
C GLY A 48 -6.09 -10.87 1.74
N LYS A 49 -6.31 -12.13 1.36
CA LYS A 49 -7.52 -12.53 0.63
C LYS A 49 -8.79 -12.08 1.36
N GLY A 50 -9.68 -11.41 0.61
CA GLY A 50 -10.96 -10.90 1.11
C GLY A 50 -10.86 -9.56 1.86
N ILE A 51 -9.66 -9.07 2.14
CA ILE A 51 -9.44 -7.74 2.72
C ILE A 51 -9.44 -6.70 1.59
N SER A 52 -9.96 -5.51 1.89
CA SER A 52 -9.91 -4.35 1.00
C SER A 52 -9.00 -3.30 1.60
N ILE A 53 -8.03 -2.83 0.82
CA ILE A 53 -7.04 -1.83 1.22
C ILE A 53 -7.13 -0.67 0.23
N ALA A 54 -7.34 0.54 0.75
CA ALA A 54 -7.26 1.76 -0.03
C ALA A 54 -5.89 2.43 0.20
N ILE A 55 -5.21 2.79 -0.89
CA ILE A 55 -3.92 3.50 -0.87
C ILE A 55 -4.20 4.96 -1.23
N LEU A 56 -4.05 5.84 -0.24
CA LEU A 56 -4.25 7.29 -0.39
C LEU A 56 -2.88 7.94 -0.64
N ASP A 57 -2.57 8.23 -1.90
CA ASP A 57 -1.21 8.63 -2.31
C ASP A 57 -1.21 9.38 -3.66
N THR A 58 -0.10 9.37 -4.39
CA THR A 58 0.07 9.95 -5.74
C THR A 58 -0.62 9.16 -6.85
N GLY A 59 -1.33 8.08 -6.52
CA GLY A 59 -1.96 7.15 -7.48
C GLY A 59 -1.27 5.79 -7.48
N ILE A 60 -1.61 4.93 -8.44
CA ILE A 60 -0.93 3.64 -8.65
C ILE A 60 -0.68 3.46 -10.15
N ASP A 61 0.51 2.99 -10.54
CA ASP A 61 0.79 2.64 -11.94
C ASP A 61 -0.05 1.45 -12.39
N LEU A 62 -1.03 1.71 -13.26
CA LEU A 62 -1.98 0.71 -13.75
C LEU A 62 -1.36 -0.20 -14.83
N ASN A 63 -0.20 0.17 -15.37
CA ASN A 63 0.53 -0.64 -16.35
C ASN A 63 1.49 -1.64 -15.68
N ASN A 64 1.73 -1.52 -14.38
CA ASN A 64 2.60 -2.42 -13.63
C ASN A 64 1.94 -3.80 -13.45
N LYS A 65 2.44 -4.80 -14.18
CA LYS A 65 1.92 -6.18 -14.18
C LYS A 65 2.03 -6.89 -12.82
N ASP A 66 2.89 -6.41 -11.92
CA ASP A 66 3.04 -6.97 -10.58
C ASP A 66 1.97 -6.46 -9.59
N LEU A 67 1.24 -5.40 -9.95
CA LEU A 67 0.18 -4.81 -9.14
C LEU A 67 -1.20 -5.11 -9.74
N LYS A 68 -2.18 -5.36 -8.86
CA LYS A 68 -3.58 -5.63 -9.24
C LYS A 68 -4.49 -4.63 -8.55
N VAL A 69 -4.73 -3.51 -9.22
CA VAL A 69 -5.67 -2.48 -8.76
C VAL A 69 -7.08 -2.89 -9.17
N LYS A 70 -8.01 -2.91 -8.21
CA LYS A 70 -9.39 -3.31 -8.45
C LYS A 70 -10.21 -2.18 -9.05
N LYS A 71 -10.08 -0.99 -8.46
CA LYS A 71 -10.71 0.28 -8.88
C LYS A 71 -9.91 1.43 -8.28
N GLY A 72 -10.17 2.64 -8.73
CA GLY A 72 -9.68 3.82 -8.05
C GLY A 72 -10.56 5.03 -8.26
N VAL A 73 -10.18 6.10 -7.57
CA VAL A 73 -10.76 7.45 -7.68
C VAL A 73 -9.63 8.46 -7.46
N THR A 74 -9.79 9.65 -8.01
CA THR A 74 -8.89 10.78 -7.79
C THR A 74 -9.65 11.95 -7.18
N PHE A 75 -8.97 12.70 -6.32
CA PHE A 75 -9.42 13.97 -5.74
C PHE A 75 -8.57 15.15 -6.24
N ILE A 76 -7.66 14.90 -7.19
CA ILE A 76 -6.91 15.94 -7.91
C ILE A 76 -7.82 16.51 -8.99
N LYS A 77 -7.97 17.84 -9.03
CA LYS A 77 -8.99 18.50 -9.86
C LYS A 77 -8.71 18.40 -11.35
N GLU A 78 -7.45 18.29 -11.71
CA GLU A 78 -6.94 18.39 -13.08
C GLU A 78 -7.04 17.05 -13.85
N THR A 79 -7.45 15.96 -13.19
CA THR A 79 -7.54 14.63 -13.81
C THR A 79 -8.67 13.81 -13.22
N GLU A 80 -9.23 12.91 -14.02
CA GLU A 80 -10.16 11.86 -13.57
C GLU A 80 -9.44 10.52 -13.35
N GLU A 81 -8.15 10.46 -13.67
CA GLU A 81 -7.33 9.26 -13.54
C GLU A 81 -6.66 9.18 -12.18
N TYR A 82 -6.51 7.95 -11.69
CA TYR A 82 -5.74 7.60 -10.49
C TYR A 82 -4.40 6.96 -10.84
N GLN A 83 -3.94 7.17 -12.09
CA GLN A 83 -2.61 6.78 -12.55
C GLN A 83 -1.55 7.54 -11.75
N ASP A 84 -0.53 6.80 -11.31
CA ASP A 84 0.63 7.40 -10.67
C ASP A 84 1.56 8.02 -11.72
N LEU A 85 1.91 9.29 -11.50
CA LEU A 85 2.86 10.05 -12.31
C LEU A 85 4.10 10.49 -11.51
N ASN A 86 4.15 10.17 -10.21
CA ASN A 86 5.31 10.41 -9.35
C ASN A 86 6.08 9.12 -9.07
N GLY A 87 5.37 8.05 -8.70
CA GLY A 87 5.93 6.75 -8.34
C GLY A 87 5.80 6.40 -6.87
N HIS A 88 5.57 7.37 -5.96
CA HIS A 88 5.48 7.11 -4.53
C HIS A 88 4.34 6.13 -4.19
N GLY A 89 3.12 6.39 -4.66
CA GLY A 89 1.98 5.50 -4.42
C GLY A 89 2.16 4.10 -5.02
N THR A 90 2.82 3.98 -6.17
CA THR A 90 3.19 2.69 -6.78
C THR A 90 4.21 1.92 -5.93
N TYR A 91 5.20 2.62 -5.37
CA TYR A 91 6.21 2.03 -4.48
C TYR A 91 5.58 1.52 -3.19
N ILE A 92 4.75 2.33 -2.54
CA ILE A 92 3.99 1.91 -1.34
C ILE A 92 3.10 0.71 -1.66
N THR A 93 2.37 0.75 -2.79
CA THR A 93 1.52 -0.36 -3.22
C THR A 93 2.33 -1.64 -3.45
N SER A 94 3.57 -1.54 -3.94
CA SER A 94 4.44 -2.70 -4.16
C SER A 94 4.83 -3.39 -2.86
N ILE A 95 5.12 -2.63 -1.80
CA ILE A 95 5.40 -3.19 -0.45
C ILE A 95 4.14 -3.89 0.08
N VAL A 96 2.98 -3.27 -0.09
CA VAL A 96 1.73 -3.79 0.46
C VAL A 96 1.24 -5.02 -0.31
N ALA A 97 1.25 -5.00 -1.64
CA ALA A 97 0.45 -5.92 -2.44
C ALA A 97 1.02 -6.30 -3.81
N SER A 98 2.34 -6.14 -4.03
CA SER A 98 2.98 -6.78 -5.19
C SER A 98 2.75 -8.30 -5.15
N GLN A 99 2.52 -8.92 -6.31
CA GLN A 99 2.19 -10.34 -6.37
C GLN A 99 3.35 -11.24 -5.93
N LYS A 100 4.60 -10.80 -6.14
CA LYS A 100 5.79 -11.58 -5.79
C LYS A 100 6.16 -11.49 -4.32
N SER A 101 6.15 -10.28 -3.75
CA SER A 101 6.78 -10.00 -2.46
C SER A 101 5.97 -9.09 -1.53
N GLY A 102 4.73 -8.77 -1.89
CA GLY A 102 3.87 -7.93 -1.07
C GLY A 102 3.50 -8.61 0.25
N ILE A 103 3.21 -7.80 1.28
CA ILE A 103 2.73 -8.30 2.57
C ILE A 103 1.32 -8.93 2.45
N ALA A 104 0.48 -8.41 1.55
CA ALA A 104 -0.91 -8.82 1.34
C ALA A 104 -1.22 -8.95 -0.17
N PRO A 105 -0.57 -9.88 -0.90
CA PRO A 105 -0.61 -9.96 -2.36
C PRO A 105 -1.99 -10.33 -2.93
N LYS A 106 -2.92 -10.83 -2.11
CA LYS A 106 -4.31 -11.17 -2.51
C LYS A 106 -5.34 -10.18 -1.96
N ALA A 107 -4.93 -9.07 -1.38
CA ALA A 107 -5.84 -8.01 -0.99
C ALA A 107 -6.50 -7.35 -2.21
N ASN A 108 -7.69 -6.79 -2.00
CA ASN A 108 -8.36 -5.96 -3.00
C ASN A 108 -7.82 -4.53 -2.86
N ILE A 109 -6.96 -4.11 -3.79
CA ILE A 109 -6.34 -2.80 -3.75
C ILE A 109 -7.21 -1.76 -4.46
N TYR A 110 -7.39 -0.62 -3.80
CA TYR A 110 -8.09 0.54 -4.34
C TYR A 110 -7.14 1.74 -4.36
N ALA A 111 -6.99 2.34 -5.53
CA ALA A 111 -6.20 3.57 -5.67
C ALA A 111 -7.05 4.78 -5.29
N VAL A 112 -6.55 5.61 -4.39
CA VAL A 112 -7.20 6.87 -4.01
C VAL A 112 -6.17 7.99 -4.19
N LYS A 113 -6.14 8.60 -5.38
CA LYS A 113 -5.17 9.65 -5.68
C LYS A 113 -5.58 10.94 -4.96
N VAL A 114 -4.77 11.37 -3.99
CA VAL A 114 -4.99 12.59 -3.20
C VAL A 114 -3.81 13.55 -3.26
N LEU A 115 -2.69 13.11 -3.87
CA LEU A 115 -1.51 13.92 -4.16
C LEU A 115 -1.31 13.98 -5.69
N ASP A 116 -0.91 15.13 -6.22
CA ASP A 116 -0.66 15.29 -7.66
C ASP A 116 0.65 14.59 -8.05
N ARG A 117 1.67 14.83 -7.23
CA ARG A 117 3.04 14.35 -7.26
C ARG A 117 3.51 14.01 -5.86
#